data_AF-A0A939X9N0-F1
#
_entry.id   AF-A0A939X9N0-F1
#
_cell.length_a   1.000
_cell.length_b   1.000
_cell.length_c   1.000
_cell.angle_alpha   90.00
_cell.angle_beta   90.00
_cell.angle_gamma   90.00
#
_symmetry.space_group_name_H-M   'P 1'
#
loop_
_entity.id
_entity.type
_entity.pdbx_description
1 polymer ?
#
loop_
_entity_poly.entity_id
_entity_poly.type
_entity_poly.pdbx_seq_one_letter_code
_entity_poly.pdbx_strand_id
1 'polypeptide(L)'
;MEIKALFRDAMKNWPGILFLLCLAAMMAWLIYGDITRMQAATTNYEYYQNFIYLIDNIARTYFFCIFLLMIYLTYINKQYSKWCVRLFYLVGISIFIYFGFAGQFNKYVFNIIESDYIDKFPRMAHTLYTGPLYWMTIGLFFVPKILKDARKLKEEQELTV
;
A
#
# COMPACT_ATOMS: atom_id res chain seq x y z
N MET A 1 29.58 7.68 14.92
CA MET A 1 30.12 7.98 13.57
C MET A 1 29.07 7.71 12.48
N GLU A 2 28.19 6.73 12.68
CA GLU A 2 27.16 6.30 11.73
C GLU A 2 26.04 7.33 11.45
N ILE A 3 25.57 8.08 12.46
CA ILE A 3 24.49 9.07 12.28
C ILE A 3 24.91 10.20 11.32
N LYS A 4 26.17 10.65 11.39
CA LYS A 4 26.70 11.70 10.50
C LYS A 4 26.88 11.21 9.07
N ALA A 5 27.19 9.93 8.88
CA ALA A 5 27.25 9.31 7.55
C ALA A 5 25.84 9.15 6.96
N LEU A 6 24.89 8.67 7.77
CA LEU A 6 23.49 8.52 7.39
C LEU A 6 22.84 9.85 6.99
N PHE A 7 23.12 10.93 7.75
CA PHE A 7 22.67 12.29 7.40
C PHE A 7 23.30 12.82 6.11
N ARG A 8 24.57 12.49 5.85
CA ARG A 8 25.28 12.93 4.64
C ARG A 8 24.73 12.24 3.39
N ASP A 9 24.41 10.94 3.49
CA ASP A 9 23.79 10.18 2.40
C ASP A 9 22.31 10.55 2.20
N ALA A 10 21.59 10.85 3.28
CA ALA A 10 20.24 11.41 3.21
C ALA A 10 20.21 12.77 2.49
N MET A 11 21.17 13.66 2.78
CA MET A 11 21.26 14.96 2.10
C MET A 11 21.58 14.85 0.60
N LYS A 12 22.28 13.80 0.15
CA LYS A 12 22.50 13.56 -1.29
C LYS A 12 21.21 13.26 -2.05
N ASN A 13 20.24 12.63 -1.38
CA ASN A 13 18.95 12.23 -1.96
C ASN A 13 17.76 13.01 -1.35
N TRP A 14 18.00 14.27 -0.95
CA TRP A 14 17.01 15.11 -0.30
C TRP A 14 15.69 15.28 -1.07
N PRO A 15 15.64 15.31 -2.42
CA PRO A 15 14.36 15.43 -3.14
C PRO A 15 13.49 14.18 -2.97
N GLY A 16 14.11 12.99 -2.95
CA GLY A 16 13.42 11.73 -2.72
C GLY A 16 12.88 11.63 -1.29
N ILE A 17 13.65 12.09 -0.31
CA ILE A 17 13.22 12.13 1.10
C ILE A 17 12.06 13.12 1.27
N LEU A 18 12.15 14.31 0.68
CA LEU A 18 11.08 15.30 0.71
C LEU A 18 9.80 14.76 0.07
N PHE A 19 9.91 14.11 -1.09
CA PHE A 19 8.78 13.47 -1.77
C PHE A 19 8.11 12.39 -0.89
N LEU A 20 8.91 11.52 -0.26
CA LEU A 20 8.40 10.50 0.65
C LEU A 20 7.72 11.10 1.89
N LEU A 21 8.28 12.18 2.46
CA LEU A 21 7.66 12.90 3.57
C LEU A 21 6.34 13.56 3.18
N CYS A 22 6.27 14.18 1.99
CA CYS A 22 5.04 14.74 1.46
C CYS A 22 3.97 13.66 1.24
N LEU A 23 4.33 12.50 0.69
CA LEU A 23 3.42 11.37 0.56
C LEU A 23 2.93 10.86 1.91
N ALA A 24 3.82 10.71 2.89
CA ALA A 24 3.45 10.27 4.24
C ALA A 24 2.49 11.28 4.91
N ALA A 25 2.76 12.59 4.79
CA ALA A 25 1.89 13.63 5.29
C ALA A 25 0.52 13.64 4.60
N MET A 26 0.50 13.44 3.28
CA MET A 26 -0.74 13.33 2.50
C MET A 26 -1.58 12.12 2.95
N MET A 27 -0.96 10.95 3.14
CA MET A 27 -1.68 9.76 3.62
C MET A 27 -2.20 9.95 5.05
N ALA A 28 -1.39 10.54 5.94
CA ALA A 28 -1.82 10.86 7.31
C ALA A 28 -3.01 11.83 7.31
N TRP A 29 -2.99 12.84 6.43
CA TRP A 29 -4.10 13.77 6.26
C TRP A 29 -5.38 13.08 5.76
N LEU A 30 -5.27 12.17 4.79
CA LEU A 30 -6.41 11.40 4.28
C LEU A 30 -7.02 10.51 5.37
N ILE A 31 -6.20 9.76 6.09
CA ILE A 31 -6.62 8.91 7.22
C ILE A 31 -7.32 9.74 8.30
N TYR A 32 -6.73 10.88 8.69
CA TYR A 32 -7.33 11.79 9.65
C TYR A 32 -8.67 12.37 9.14
N GLY A 33 -8.74 12.74 7.87
CA GLY A 33 -9.95 13.21 7.22
C GLY A 33 -11.05 12.14 7.17
N ASP A 34 -10.70 10.86 6.98
CA ASP A 34 -11.68 9.77 7.02
C ASP A 34 -12.22 9.56 8.44
N ILE A 35 -11.34 9.55 9.45
CA ILE A 35 -11.74 9.40 10.86
C ILE A 35 -12.65 10.53 11.32
N THR A 36 -12.29 11.78 11.00
CA THR A 36 -13.11 12.94 11.38
C THR A 36 -14.47 12.94 10.69
N ARG A 37 -14.55 12.54 9.42
CA ARG A 37 -15.83 12.35 8.71
C ARG A 37 -16.66 11.21 9.27
N MET A 38 -16.04 10.12 9.73
CA MET A 38 -16.75 9.05 10.45
C MET A 38 -17.36 9.55 11.76
N GLN A 39 -16.63 10.37 12.52
CA GLN A 39 -17.11 10.95 13.78
C GLN A 39 -18.25 11.96 13.58
N ALA A 40 -18.28 12.64 12.43
CA ALA A 40 -19.32 13.59 12.06
C ALA A 40 -20.48 12.94 11.29
N ALA A 41 -20.46 11.63 11.05
CA ALA A 41 -21.47 10.95 10.26
C ALA A 41 -22.83 10.96 10.98
N THR A 42 -23.89 11.27 10.23
CA THR A 42 -25.27 11.34 10.73
C THR A 42 -26.09 10.11 10.37
N THR A 43 -25.62 9.30 9.42
CA THR A 43 -26.27 8.09 8.92
C THR A 43 -25.30 6.91 8.90
N ASN A 44 -25.82 5.68 8.88
CA ASN A 44 -24.98 4.48 8.75
C ASN A 44 -24.25 4.49 7.41
N TYR A 45 -24.94 4.89 6.33
CA TYR A 45 -24.34 5.04 5.01
C TYR A 45 -23.09 5.95 5.04
N GLU A 46 -23.18 7.15 5.61
CA GLU A 46 -22.05 8.08 5.70
C GLU A 46 -20.89 7.49 6.52
N TYR A 47 -21.20 6.85 7.64
CA TYR A 47 -20.21 6.23 8.49
C TYR A 47 -19.44 5.13 7.73
N TYR A 48 -20.16 4.18 7.11
CA TYR A 48 -19.55 3.05 6.42
C TYR A 48 -18.87 3.44 5.11
N GLN A 49 -19.35 4.49 4.44
CA GLN A 49 -18.65 5.05 3.28
C GLN A 49 -17.25 5.57 3.67
N ASN A 50 -17.17 6.36 4.75
CA ASN A 50 -15.89 6.87 5.24
C ASN A 50 -15.02 5.76 5.85
N PHE A 51 -15.61 4.75 6.47
CA PHE A 51 -14.87 3.59 6.94
C PHE A 51 -14.25 2.79 5.78
N ILE A 52 -14.96 2.65 4.66
CA ILE A 52 -14.42 2.02 3.45
C ILE A 52 -13.27 2.85 2.86
N TYR A 53 -13.39 4.18 2.82
CA TYR A 53 -12.26 5.03 2.41
C TYR A 53 -11.05 4.87 3.32
N LEU A 54 -11.27 4.80 4.64
CA LEU A 54 -10.21 4.56 5.61
C LEU A 54 -9.51 3.21 5.38
N ILE A 55 -10.28 2.14 5.20
CA ILE A 55 -9.75 0.80 4.92
C ILE A 55 -8.94 0.79 3.61
N ASP A 56 -9.46 1.40 2.55
CA ASP A 56 -8.78 1.49 1.25
C ASP A 56 -7.48 2.33 1.36
N ASN A 57 -7.50 3.46 2.06
CA ASN A 57 -6.32 4.30 2.30
C ASN A 57 -5.24 3.59 3.12
N ILE A 58 -5.62 2.86 4.17
CA ILE A 58 -4.70 2.04 4.96
C ILE A 58 -4.07 0.95 4.08
N ALA A 59 -4.88 0.23 3.29
CA ALA A 59 -4.39 -0.81 2.41
C ALA A 59 -3.43 -0.26 1.34
N ARG A 60 -3.78 0.87 0.70
CA ARG A 60 -2.91 1.55 -0.26
C ARG A 60 -1.57 1.93 0.37
N THR A 61 -1.59 2.48 1.58
CA THR A 61 -0.38 2.85 2.33
C THR A 61 0.47 1.61 2.62
N TYR A 62 -0.14 0.53 3.12
CA TYR A 62 0.53 -0.73 3.42
C TYR A 62 1.27 -1.29 2.19
N PHE A 63 0.57 -1.42 1.06
CA PHE A 63 1.17 -1.94 -0.16
C PHE A 63 2.24 -0.99 -0.73
N PHE A 64 2.05 0.33 -0.61
CA PHE A 64 3.05 1.33 -1.00
C PHE A 64 4.35 1.18 -0.21
N CYS A 65 4.25 1.02 1.11
CA CYS A 65 5.40 0.80 1.97
C CYS A 65 6.17 -0.48 1.60
N ILE A 66 5.47 -1.58 1.29
CA ILE A 66 6.14 -2.82 0.86
C ILE A 66 6.84 -2.63 -0.48
N PHE A 67 6.21 -1.94 -1.43
CA PHE A 67 6.82 -1.65 -2.72
C PHE A 67 8.09 -0.79 -2.58
N LEU A 68 8.05 0.27 -1.76
CA LEU A 68 9.23 1.07 -1.46
C LEU A 68 10.34 0.25 -0.80
N LEU A 69 9.99 -0.64 0.12
CA LEU A 69 10.94 -1.54 0.75
C LEU A 69 11.60 -2.48 -0.27
N MET A 70 10.83 -3.03 -1.22
CA MET A 70 11.37 -3.85 -2.30
C MET A 70 12.31 -3.07 -3.22
N ILE A 71 11.96 -1.83 -3.59
CA ILE A 71 12.83 -0.94 -4.38
C ILE A 71 14.12 -0.64 -3.63
N TYR A 72 14.01 -0.27 -2.35
CA TYR A 72 15.16 0.06 -1.52
C TYR A 72 16.13 -1.13 -1.39
N LEU A 73 15.61 -2.32 -1.11
CA LEU A 73 16.42 -3.53 -1.02
C LEU A 73 17.10 -3.89 -2.36
N THR A 74 16.37 -3.79 -3.47
CA THR A 74 16.87 -4.21 -4.78
C THR A 74 17.85 -3.20 -5.39
N TYR A 75 17.50 -1.92 -5.40
CA TYR A 75 18.24 -0.90 -6.16
C TYR A 75 19.23 -0.09 -5.32
N ILE A 76 18.95 0.14 -4.03
CA ILE A 76 19.84 0.93 -3.17
C ILE A 76 20.84 0.01 -2.47
N ASN A 77 20.37 -0.99 -1.74
CA ASN A 77 21.25 -1.93 -1.06
C ASN A 77 21.87 -2.96 -1.99
N LYS A 78 21.45 -3.02 -3.27
CA LYS A 78 21.89 -4.03 -4.26
C LYS A 78 21.86 -5.45 -3.69
N GLN A 79 20.89 -5.73 -2.82
CA GLN A 79 20.77 -7.01 -2.15
C GLN A 79 19.76 -7.87 -2.90
N TYR A 80 20.26 -8.89 -3.61
CA TYR A 80 19.44 -10.05 -3.93
C TYR A 80 19.30 -10.90 -2.68
N SER A 81 18.29 -10.60 -1.87
CA SER A 81 18.00 -11.40 -0.70
C SER A 81 16.73 -12.22 -0.88
N LYS A 82 16.69 -13.39 -0.24
CA LYS A 82 15.47 -14.17 -0.03
C LYS A 82 14.32 -13.29 0.52
N TRP A 83 14.61 -12.13 1.10
CA TRP A 83 13.62 -11.16 1.59
C TRP A 83 12.82 -10.48 0.49
N CYS A 84 13.39 -10.11 -0.66
CA CYS A 84 12.59 -9.52 -1.75
C CYS A 84 11.53 -10.50 -2.28
N VAL A 85 11.90 -11.77 -2.40
CA VAL A 85 10.97 -12.84 -2.80
C VAL A 85 9.91 -13.11 -1.70
N ARG A 86 10.32 -13.12 -0.42
CA ARG A 86 9.38 -13.25 0.71
C ARG A 86 8.39 -12.08 0.78
N LEU A 87 8.85 -10.85 0.55
CA LEU A 87 7.99 -9.66 0.51
C LEU A 87 6.98 -9.76 -0.64
N PHE A 88 7.37 -10.27 -1.81
CA PHE A 88 6.44 -10.52 -2.90
C PHE A 88 5.35 -11.53 -2.52
N TYR A 89 5.72 -12.67 -1.93
CA TYR A 89 4.74 -13.65 -1.45
C TYR A 89 3.83 -13.07 -0.36
N LEU A 90 4.39 -12.25 0.55
CA LEU A 90 3.62 -11.56 1.57
C LEU A 90 2.56 -10.63 0.94
N VAL A 91 2.94 -9.84 -0.07
CA VAL A 91 1.98 -8.98 -0.80
C VAL A 91 0.88 -9.81 -1.43
N GLY A 92 1.23 -10.91 -2.12
CA GLY A 92 0.25 -11.81 -2.72
C GLY A 92 -0.75 -12.35 -1.70
N ILE A 93 -0.27 -12.88 -0.58
CA ILE A 93 -1.12 -13.41 0.50
C ILE A 93 -1.99 -12.31 1.11
N SER A 94 -1.43 -11.13 1.39
CA SER A 94 -2.17 -9.98 1.93
C SER A 94 -3.29 -9.52 1.01
N ILE A 95 -3.09 -9.59 -0.32
CA ILE A 95 -4.15 -9.29 -1.30
C ILE A 95 -5.30 -10.29 -1.18
N PHE A 96 -5.03 -11.59 -1.10
CA PHE A 96 -6.08 -12.60 -0.93
C PHE A 96 -6.85 -12.43 0.38
N ILE A 97 -6.14 -12.19 1.49
CA ILE A 97 -6.76 -11.91 2.79
C ILE A 97 -7.64 -10.65 2.70
N TYR A 98 -7.15 -9.60 2.04
CA TYR A 98 -7.89 -8.36 1.86
C TYR A 98 -9.19 -8.58 1.06
N PHE A 99 -9.14 -9.30 -0.07
CA PHE A 99 -10.34 -9.58 -0.86
C PHE A 99 -11.37 -10.41 -0.07
N GLY A 100 -10.92 -11.39 0.72
CA GLY A 100 -11.78 -12.18 1.60
C GLY A 100 -12.44 -11.32 2.68
N PHE A 101 -11.67 -10.47 3.35
CA PHE A 101 -12.18 -9.50 4.32
C PHE A 101 -13.18 -8.53 3.68
N ALA A 102 -12.83 -7.94 2.54
CA ALA A 102 -13.66 -6.96 1.83
C ALA A 102 -15.02 -7.56 1.43
N GLY A 103 -15.05 -8.83 1.00
CA GLY A 103 -16.30 -9.54 0.70
C GLY A 103 -17.21 -9.69 1.93
N GLN A 104 -16.66 -10.13 3.06
CA GLN A 104 -17.42 -10.27 4.31
C GLN A 104 -17.89 -8.91 4.84
N PHE A 105 -17.01 -7.91 4.78
CA PHE A 105 -17.30 -6.56 5.22
C PHE A 105 -18.42 -5.92 4.41
N ASN A 106 -18.36 -6.00 3.07
CA ASN A 106 -19.44 -5.52 2.20
C ASN A 106 -20.78 -6.21 2.52
N LYS A 107 -20.78 -7.52 2.77
CA LYS A 107 -22.01 -8.24 3.16
C LYS A 107 -22.58 -7.73 4.49
N TYR A 108 -21.73 -7.47 5.47
CA TYR A 108 -22.13 -6.87 6.74
C TYR A 108 -22.73 -5.47 6.54
N VAL A 109 -22.05 -4.61 5.78
CA VAL A 109 -22.48 -3.23 5.49
C VAL A 109 -23.80 -3.20 4.73
N PHE A 110 -24.02 -4.10 3.77
CA PHE A 110 -25.29 -4.20 3.03
C PHE A 110 -26.49 -4.45 3.95
N ASN A 111 -26.32 -5.22 5.04
CA ASN A 111 -27.41 -5.59 5.93
C ASN A 111 -27.82 -4.51 6.93
N ILE A 112 -27.03 -3.45 7.08
CA ILE A 112 -27.20 -2.42 8.12
C ILE A 112 -27.38 -1.01 7.55
N ILE A 113 -27.16 -0.83 6.25
CA ILE A 113 -27.44 0.40 5.54
C ILE A 113 -28.95 0.58 5.37
N GLU A 114 -29.40 1.82 5.46
CA GLU A 114 -30.80 2.20 5.28
C GLU A 114 -31.26 1.94 3.84
N SER A 115 -32.54 1.58 3.66
CA SER A 115 -33.12 1.25 2.35
C SER A 115 -32.89 2.33 1.28
N ASP A 116 -32.87 3.58 1.71
CA ASP A 116 -32.74 4.78 0.87
C ASP A 116 -31.36 4.93 0.24
N TYR A 117 -30.39 4.10 0.64
CA TYR A 117 -29.01 4.12 0.15
C TYR A 117 -28.56 2.82 -0.52
N ILE A 118 -29.46 1.85 -0.72
CA ILE A 118 -29.15 0.56 -1.35
C ILE A 118 -28.64 0.75 -2.80
N ASP A 119 -29.17 1.74 -3.51
CA ASP A 119 -28.75 2.12 -4.86
C ASP A 119 -27.30 2.65 -4.92
N LYS A 120 -26.81 3.25 -3.82
CA LYS A 120 -25.44 3.77 -3.69
C LYS A 120 -24.44 2.72 -3.20
N PHE A 121 -24.92 1.60 -2.67
CA PHE A 121 -24.08 0.54 -2.13
C PHE A 121 -23.05 -0.03 -3.14
N PRO A 122 -23.40 -0.31 -4.42
CA PRO A 122 -22.42 -0.83 -5.38
C PRO A 122 -21.21 0.10 -5.57
N ARG A 123 -21.42 1.42 -5.55
CA ARG A 123 -20.33 2.39 -5.64
C ARG A 123 -19.43 2.34 -4.41
N MET A 124 -20.01 2.17 -3.24
CA MET A 124 -19.28 2.03 -1.99
C MET A 124 -18.43 0.75 -1.99
N ALA A 125 -19.04 -0.38 -2.37
CA ALA A 125 -18.35 -1.66 -2.48
C ALA A 125 -17.21 -1.61 -3.49
N HIS A 126 -17.40 -0.95 -4.64
CA HIS A 126 -16.35 -0.80 -5.66
C HIS A 126 -15.09 -0.11 -5.10
N THR A 127 -15.26 0.97 -4.33
CA THR A 127 -14.15 1.71 -3.71
C THR A 127 -13.23 0.79 -2.91
N LEU A 128 -13.81 -0.13 -2.12
CA LEU A 128 -13.06 -1.06 -1.28
C LEU A 128 -12.10 -1.94 -2.08
N TYR A 129 -12.36 -2.21 -3.37
CA TYR A 129 -11.51 -3.04 -4.21
C TYR A 129 -10.49 -2.25 -5.04
N THR A 130 -10.64 -0.93 -5.15
CA THR A 130 -9.80 -0.13 -6.04
C THR A 130 -8.32 -0.11 -5.65
N GLY A 131 -7.98 0.11 -4.37
CA GLY A 131 -6.59 0.16 -3.90
C GLY A 131 -5.80 -1.13 -4.18
N PRO A 132 -6.29 -2.31 -3.76
CA PRO A 132 -5.64 -3.59 -4.06
C PRO A 132 -5.51 -3.87 -5.55
N LEU A 133 -6.50 -3.50 -6.37
CA LEU A 133 -6.45 -3.69 -7.83
C LEU A 133 -5.37 -2.82 -8.49
N TYR A 134 -5.23 -1.56 -8.06
CA TYR A 134 -4.12 -0.71 -8.50
C TYR A 134 -2.78 -1.34 -8.12
N TRP A 135 -2.68 -1.91 -6.92
CA TRP A 135 -1.47 -2.59 -6.46
C TRP A 135 -1.16 -3.89 -7.19
N MET A 136 -2.16 -4.69 -7.52
CA MET A 136 -1.98 -5.86 -8.40
C MET A 136 -1.44 -5.45 -9.77
N THR A 137 -1.96 -4.35 -10.33
CA THR A 137 -1.52 -3.83 -11.63
C THR A 137 -0.07 -3.39 -11.57
N ILE A 138 0.30 -2.55 -10.59
CA ILE A 138 1.70 -2.13 -10.36
C ILE A 138 2.59 -3.35 -10.11
N GLY A 139 2.12 -4.30 -9.29
CA GLY A 139 2.81 -5.55 -9.00
C GLY A 139 3.14 -6.35 -10.26
N LEU A 140 2.16 -6.55 -11.14
CA LEU A 140 2.32 -7.31 -12.38
C LEU A 140 3.31 -6.68 -13.36
N PHE A 141 3.36 -5.35 -13.47
CA PHE A 141 4.29 -4.68 -14.40
C PHE A 141 5.70 -4.50 -13.84
N PHE A 142 5.83 -4.12 -12.57
CA PHE A 142 7.10 -3.74 -12.00
C PHE A 142 7.82 -4.88 -11.30
N VAL A 143 7.10 -5.82 -10.66
CA VAL A 143 7.76 -6.88 -9.89
C VAL A 143 8.54 -7.87 -10.76
N PRO A 144 8.07 -8.31 -11.94
CA PRO A 144 8.87 -9.17 -12.80
C PRO A 144 10.19 -8.51 -13.21
N LYS A 145 10.18 -7.19 -13.44
CA LYS A 145 11.40 -6.43 -13.73
C LYS A 145 12.32 -6.37 -12.52
N ILE A 146 11.79 -6.05 -11.34
CA ILE A 146 12.53 -6.04 -10.06
C ILE A 146 13.18 -7.41 -9.81
N LEU A 147 12.44 -8.51 -10.00
CA LEU A 147 12.96 -9.87 -9.80
C LEU A 147 14.05 -10.24 -10.83
N LYS A 148 13.90 -9.83 -12.10
CA LYS A 148 14.93 -10.01 -13.14
C LYS A 148 16.20 -9.23 -12.82
N ASP A 149 16.07 -7.94 -12.47
CA ASP A 149 17.19 -7.08 -12.10
C ASP A 149 17.91 -7.64 -10.87
N ALA A 150 17.15 -8.11 -9.88
CA ALA A 150 17.69 -8.72 -8.68
C ALA A 150 18.46 -10.02 -9.02
N ARG A 151 17.95 -10.87 -9.91
CA ARG A 151 18.65 -12.09 -10.36
C ARG A 151 19.97 -11.76 -11.06
N LYS A 152 19.98 -10.76 -11.94
CA LYS A 152 21.19 -10.31 -12.63
C LYS A 152 22.25 -9.80 -11.64
N LEU A 153 21.84 -9.00 -10.65
CA LEU A 153 22.72 -8.52 -9.59
C LEU A 153 23.34 -9.68 -8.78
N LYS A 154 22.59 -10.77 -8.56
CA LYS A 154 23.11 -11.97 -7.91
C LYS A 154 24.21 -12.63 -8.76
N GLU A 155 23.97 -12.80 -10.06
CA GLU A 155 24.94 -13.40 -10.98
C GLU A 155 26.22 -12.54 -11.04
N GLU A 156 26.10 -11.21 -11.07
CA GLU A 156 27.24 -10.28 -11.01
C GLU A 156 28.03 -10.38 -9.69
N GLN A 157 27.34 -10.54 -8.55
CA GLN A 157 27.98 -10.74 -7.23
C GLN A 157 28.71 -12.08 -7.14
N GLU A 158 28.15 -13.16 -7.69
CA GLU A 158 28.80 -14.48 -7.70
C GLU A 158 30.02 -14.53 -8.61
N LEU A 159 30.07 -13.70 -9.67
CA LEU A 159 31.21 -13.61 -10.59
C LEU A 159 32.37 -12.72 -10.09
N THR A 160 32.13 -11.88 -9.08
CA THR A 160 33.12 -10.95 -8.52
C THR A 160 33.77 -11.44 -7.23
N VAL A 161 33.32 -12.58 -6.69
CA VAL A 161 33.91 -13.31 -5.55
C VAL A 161 34.74 -14.48 -6.08
#